data_AF-A0A146KAW2-F1
#
_entry.id   AF-A0A146KAW2-F1
#
_cell.length_a   1.000
_cell.length_b   1.000
_cell.length_c   1.000
_cell.angle_alpha   90.00
_cell.angle_beta   90.00
_cell.angle_gamma   90.00
#
_symmetry.space_group_name_H-M   'P 1'
#
loop_
_entity.id
_entity.type
_entity.pdbx_description
1 polymer ?
#
loop_
_entity_poly.entity_id
_entity_poly.type
_entity_poly.pdbx_seq_one_letter_code
_entity_poly.pdbx_strand_id
1 'polypeptide(L)'
;QYEEQQLAMLRGVAQFVNKKNPDTKVDDLMSNPRQLHDYVQNMKINWNSIAEQVGVTRNKLYHWYTETHLRHLLGTPITKEEKKQMEQLIVAGIASREIEDPSFQHQVRIQLFKDKKIHRADFSIAFNNILRTSSIQSQLTQNQIDIPCKRKHKAANTSQDQDAKLRQLQDLLIAESTKLGLIPQPYVTDSDQILNHIASLMGKDKSDPVTTQVFPKLE
;
A
#
# COMPACT_ATOMS: atom_id res chain seq x y z
N GLN A 1 -9.61 -17.82 1.62
CA GLN A 1 -9.05 -18.92 0.80
C GLN A 1 -7.65 -18.48 0.37
N TYR A 2 -6.63 -19.33 0.47
CA TYR A 2 -5.26 -18.95 0.11
C TYR A 2 -5.04 -19.04 -1.40
N GLU A 3 -4.29 -18.09 -1.94
CA GLU A 3 -3.79 -18.14 -3.32
C GLU A 3 -2.70 -19.22 -3.45
N GLU A 4 -2.44 -19.67 -4.68
CA GLU A 4 -1.46 -20.72 -4.96
C GLU A 4 -0.07 -20.41 -4.40
N GLN A 5 0.41 -19.16 -4.57
CA GLN A 5 1.68 -18.72 -4.01
C GLN A 5 1.67 -18.71 -2.47
N GLN A 6 0.54 -18.42 -1.85
CA GLN A 6 0.39 -18.42 -0.39
C GLN A 6 0.41 -19.83 0.18
N LEU A 7 -0.20 -20.79 -0.53
CA LEU A 7 -0.10 -22.21 -0.21
C LEU A 7 1.33 -22.73 -0.35
N ALA A 8 2.06 -22.31 -1.38
CA ALA A 8 3.48 -22.63 -1.56
C ALA A 8 4.34 -22.08 -0.41
N MET A 9 4.10 -20.83 -0.01
CA MET A 9 4.76 -20.22 1.16
C MET A 9 4.47 -20.99 2.45
N LEU A 10 3.21 -21.36 2.71
CA LEU A 10 2.84 -22.14 3.89
C LEU A 10 3.49 -23.52 3.90
N ARG A 11 3.48 -24.20 2.75
CA ARG A 11 4.10 -25.53 2.58
C ARG A 11 5.61 -25.47 2.78
N GLY A 12 6.28 -24.42 2.33
CA GLY A 12 7.70 -24.20 2.59
C GLY A 12 8.01 -24.07 4.09
N VAL A 13 7.15 -23.37 4.84
CA VAL A 13 7.26 -23.28 6.31
C VAL A 13 7.04 -24.64 6.97
N ALA A 14 6.01 -25.39 6.55
CA ALA A 14 5.73 -26.73 7.08
C ALA A 14 6.88 -27.71 6.80
N GLN A 15 7.48 -27.67 5.61
CA GLN A 15 8.66 -28.47 5.27
C GLN A 15 9.87 -28.12 6.15
N PHE A 16 10.08 -26.84 6.46
CA PHE A 16 11.15 -26.43 7.37
C PHE A 16 10.93 -26.98 8.78
N VAL A 17 9.69 -26.94 9.28
CA VAL A 17 9.33 -27.50 10.59
C VAL A 17 9.52 -29.01 10.60
N ASN A 18 9.05 -29.73 9.58
CA ASN A 18 9.25 -31.19 9.44
C ASN A 18 10.75 -31.57 9.41
N LYS A 19 11.61 -30.80 8.71
CA LYS A 19 13.06 -31.03 8.72
C LYS A 19 13.69 -30.93 10.12
N LYS A 20 13.08 -30.16 11.02
CA LYS A 20 13.54 -29.97 12.40
C LYS A 20 12.84 -30.89 13.40
N ASN A 21 11.63 -31.38 13.07
CA ASN A 21 10.83 -32.31 13.86
C ASN A 21 10.34 -33.45 12.94
N PRO A 22 11.18 -34.48 12.72
CA PRO A 22 10.89 -35.55 11.75
C PRO A 22 9.61 -36.33 12.04
N ASP A 23 9.16 -36.33 13.30
CA ASP A 23 7.96 -37.05 13.75
C ASP A 23 6.65 -36.44 13.24
N THR A 24 6.69 -35.21 12.69
CA THR A 24 5.50 -34.52 12.16
C THR A 24 5.51 -34.49 10.63
N LYS A 25 4.44 -34.95 9.96
CA LYS A 25 4.36 -34.89 8.49
C LYS A 25 3.94 -33.51 8.00
N VAL A 26 4.40 -33.15 6.81
CA VAL A 26 4.07 -31.86 6.17
C VAL A 26 2.57 -31.70 5.95
N ASP A 27 1.88 -32.76 5.50
CA ASP A 27 0.44 -32.69 5.23
C ASP A 27 -0.39 -32.53 6.52
N ASP A 28 0.07 -33.10 7.63
CA ASP A 28 -0.56 -32.93 8.95
C ASP A 28 -0.41 -31.48 9.43
N LEU A 29 0.78 -30.89 9.26
CA LEU A 29 1.04 -29.47 9.59
C LEU A 29 0.23 -28.51 8.71
N MET A 30 0.03 -28.84 7.44
CA MET A 30 -0.81 -28.06 6.52
C MET A 30 -2.29 -28.16 6.88
N SER A 31 -2.73 -29.31 7.37
CA SER A 31 -4.11 -29.56 7.80
C SER A 31 -4.41 -28.98 9.19
N ASN A 32 -3.39 -28.81 10.03
CA ASN A 32 -3.48 -28.17 11.34
C ASN A 32 -2.56 -26.93 11.45
N PRO A 33 -3.00 -25.78 10.91
CA PRO A 33 -2.18 -24.57 10.91
C PRO A 33 -1.86 -24.04 12.32
N ARG A 34 -2.65 -24.38 13.34
CA ARG A 34 -2.39 -23.97 14.74
C ARG A 34 -1.15 -24.67 15.26
N GLN A 35 -1.09 -25.98 15.08
CA GLN A 35 0.07 -26.78 15.46
C GLN A 35 1.33 -26.33 14.70
N LEU A 36 1.22 -26.04 13.41
CA LEU A 36 2.33 -25.47 12.64
C LEU A 36 2.82 -24.14 13.26
N HIS A 37 1.89 -23.28 13.67
CA HIS A 37 2.25 -22.02 14.31
C HIS A 37 2.93 -22.20 15.65
N ASP A 38 2.49 -23.16 16.47
CA ASP A 38 3.12 -23.46 17.76
C ASP A 38 4.58 -23.87 17.57
N TYR A 39 4.88 -24.69 16.55
CA TYR A 39 6.28 -24.99 16.19
C TYR A 39 7.06 -23.75 15.77
N VAL A 40 6.46 -22.91 14.93
CA VAL A 40 7.10 -21.69 14.44
C VAL A 40 7.40 -20.69 15.56
N GLN A 41 6.55 -20.58 16.58
CA GLN A 41 6.82 -19.72 17.73
C GLN A 41 7.95 -20.24 18.62
N ASN A 42 8.05 -21.57 18.75
CA ASN A 42 8.99 -22.21 19.66
C ASN A 42 10.36 -22.49 19.03
N MET A 43 10.57 -22.12 17.77
CA MET A 43 11.83 -22.38 17.08
C MET A 43 12.33 -21.19 16.25
N LYS A 44 13.65 -21.14 16.04
CA LYS A 44 14.25 -20.13 15.17
C LYS A 44 14.02 -20.50 13.70
N ILE A 45 13.12 -19.79 13.04
CA ILE A 45 12.84 -19.96 11.60
C ILE A 45 13.88 -19.24 10.75
N ASN A 46 14.42 -19.95 9.76
CA ASN A 46 15.27 -19.36 8.73
C ASN A 46 14.42 -18.92 7.53
N TRP A 47 13.86 -17.72 7.61
CA TRP A 47 13.00 -17.15 6.56
C TRP A 47 13.71 -16.98 5.22
N ASN A 48 15.03 -16.77 5.18
CA ASN A 48 15.78 -16.63 3.93
C ASN A 48 15.78 -17.94 3.15
N SER A 49 16.15 -19.05 3.81
CA SER A 49 16.23 -20.37 3.17
C SER A 49 14.86 -20.85 2.66
N ILE A 50 13.79 -20.57 3.40
CA ILE A 50 12.43 -20.92 2.97
C ILE A 50 12.02 -20.05 1.78
N ALA A 51 12.28 -18.75 1.82
CA ALA A 51 11.91 -17.83 0.76
C ALA A 51 12.61 -18.17 -0.57
N GLU A 52 13.90 -18.54 -0.51
CA GLU A 52 14.66 -19.04 -1.67
C GLU A 52 14.03 -20.31 -2.26
N GLN A 53 13.66 -21.28 -1.43
CA GLN A 53 13.01 -22.53 -1.88
C GLN A 53 11.66 -22.29 -2.55
N VAL A 54 10.91 -21.29 -2.10
CA VAL A 54 9.58 -20.95 -2.61
C VAL A 54 9.63 -19.95 -3.77
N GLY A 55 10.79 -19.34 -4.06
CA GLY A 55 10.94 -18.33 -5.11
C GLY A 55 10.29 -16.98 -4.77
N VAL A 56 10.32 -16.58 -3.49
CA VAL A 56 9.81 -15.28 -3.02
C VAL A 56 10.87 -14.52 -2.23
N THR A 57 10.66 -13.23 -1.99
CA THR A 57 11.55 -12.47 -1.10
C THR A 57 11.28 -12.83 0.36
N ARG A 58 12.33 -12.81 1.21
CA ARG A 58 12.19 -13.04 2.65
C ARG A 58 11.18 -12.10 3.29
N ASN A 59 11.18 -10.82 2.92
CA ASN A 59 10.21 -9.86 3.45
C ASN A 59 8.77 -10.25 3.08
N LYS A 60 8.52 -10.66 1.84
CA LYS A 60 7.17 -11.10 1.42
C LYS A 60 6.70 -12.29 2.23
N LEU A 61 7.53 -13.33 2.38
CA LEU A 61 7.20 -14.52 3.18
C LEU A 61 6.94 -14.16 4.65
N TYR A 62 7.85 -13.40 5.26
CA TYR A 62 7.75 -13.02 6.66
C TYR A 62 6.47 -12.22 6.93
N HIS A 63 6.24 -11.13 6.19
CA HIS A 63 5.07 -10.28 6.38
C HIS A 63 3.77 -11.03 6.08
N TRP A 64 3.73 -11.82 5.00
CA TRP A 64 2.56 -12.63 4.70
C TRP A 64 2.26 -13.61 5.85
N TYR A 65 3.27 -14.32 6.36
CA TYR A 65 3.09 -15.26 7.46
C TYR A 65 2.59 -14.54 8.71
N THR A 66 3.30 -13.49 9.16
CA THR A 66 3.00 -12.82 10.44
C THR A 66 1.74 -11.97 10.41
N GLU A 67 1.42 -11.34 9.28
CA GLU A 67 0.31 -10.38 9.20
C GLU A 67 -0.94 -10.97 8.55
N THR A 68 -0.78 -11.79 7.51
CA THR A 68 -1.92 -12.37 6.78
C THR A 68 -2.29 -13.74 7.34
N HIS A 69 -1.35 -14.69 7.39
CA HIS A 69 -1.62 -16.06 7.82
C HIS A 69 -2.01 -16.11 9.31
N LEU A 70 -1.25 -15.45 10.20
CA LEU A 70 -1.59 -15.42 11.63
C LEU A 70 -2.91 -14.74 11.92
N ARG A 71 -3.28 -13.70 11.16
CA ARG A 71 -4.60 -13.07 11.28
C ARG A 71 -5.72 -14.06 10.96
N HIS A 72 -5.58 -14.84 9.89
CA HIS A 72 -6.58 -15.86 9.56
C HIS A 72 -6.63 -16.99 10.60
N LEU A 73 -5.48 -17.33 11.19
CA LEU A 73 -5.33 -18.44 12.12
C LEU A 73 -5.79 -18.12 13.56
N LEU A 74 -5.36 -16.97 14.06
CA LEU A 74 -5.50 -16.54 15.46
C LEU A 74 -6.44 -15.36 15.63
N GLY A 75 -6.87 -14.72 14.54
CA GLY A 75 -7.71 -13.53 14.60
C GLY A 75 -9.06 -13.87 15.21
N THR A 76 -9.23 -13.57 16.49
CA THR A 76 -10.56 -13.48 17.07
C THR A 76 -11.23 -12.25 16.45
N PRO A 77 -12.31 -12.41 15.68
CA PRO A 77 -12.94 -11.30 15.02
C PRO A 77 -13.41 -10.27 16.06
N ILE A 78 -13.33 -8.99 15.67
CA ILE A 78 -13.96 -7.91 16.44
C ILE A 78 -15.47 -8.08 16.29
N THR A 79 -16.15 -8.32 17.41
CA THR A 79 -17.60 -8.58 17.42
C THR A 79 -18.39 -7.29 17.12
N LYS A 80 -19.68 -7.43 16.81
CA LYS A 80 -20.55 -6.26 16.64
C LYS A 80 -20.64 -5.43 17.91
N GLU A 81 -20.66 -6.07 19.07
CA GLU A 81 -20.72 -5.38 20.37
C GLU A 81 -19.43 -4.60 20.64
N GLU A 82 -18.27 -5.21 20.37
CA GLU A 82 -16.97 -4.53 20.51
C GLU A 82 -16.85 -3.34 19.55
N LYS A 83 -17.41 -3.44 18.34
CA LYS A 83 -17.49 -2.28 17.42
C LYS A 83 -18.36 -1.16 17.98
N LYS A 84 -19.49 -1.50 18.60
CA LYS A 84 -20.39 -0.52 19.22
C LYS A 84 -19.71 0.17 20.40
N GLN A 85 -18.99 -0.57 21.24
CA GLN A 85 -18.18 0.00 22.32
C GLN A 85 -17.07 0.92 21.79
N MET A 86 -16.41 0.52 20.69
CA MET A 86 -15.42 1.37 20.03
C MET A 86 -16.02 2.65 19.47
N GLU A 87 -17.20 2.59 18.86
CA GLU A 87 -17.93 3.76 18.40
C GLU A 87 -18.27 4.70 19.57
N GLN A 88 -18.75 4.17 20.69
CA GLN A 88 -19.04 4.95 21.90
C GLN A 88 -17.80 5.66 22.45
N LEU A 89 -16.65 4.98 22.50
CA LEU A 89 -15.39 5.60 22.94
C LEU A 89 -14.92 6.69 21.97
N ILE A 90 -15.10 6.50 20.66
CA ILE A 90 -14.79 7.53 19.66
C ILE A 90 -15.69 8.75 19.86
N VAL A 91 -17.00 8.56 20.03
CA VAL A 91 -17.95 9.65 20.29
C VAL A 91 -17.60 10.40 21.57
N ALA A 92 -17.26 9.69 22.65
CA ALA A 92 -16.80 10.30 23.89
C ALA A 92 -15.50 11.09 23.69
N GLY A 93 -14.53 10.51 22.98
CA GLY A 93 -13.26 11.16 22.65
C GLY A 93 -13.39 12.39 21.75
N ILE A 94 -14.43 12.44 20.90
CA ILE A 94 -14.79 13.64 20.13
C ILE A 94 -15.30 14.72 21.08
N ALA A 95 -16.24 14.38 21.97
CA ALA A 95 -16.81 15.34 22.91
C ALA A 95 -15.77 15.90 23.89
N SER A 96 -14.80 15.08 24.32
CA SER A 96 -13.70 15.49 25.21
C SER A 96 -12.47 16.07 24.47
N ARG A 97 -12.47 16.05 23.13
CA ARG A 97 -11.33 16.37 22.25
C ARG A 97 -10.08 15.48 22.43
N GLU A 98 -10.17 14.40 23.21
CA GLU A 98 -9.09 13.42 23.34
C GLU A 98 -8.72 12.77 22.01
N ILE A 99 -9.64 12.73 21.05
CA ILE A 99 -9.40 12.18 19.70
C ILE A 99 -8.28 12.91 18.92
N GLU A 100 -7.95 14.14 19.31
CA GLU A 100 -6.84 14.91 18.72
C GLU A 100 -5.47 14.36 19.17
N ASP A 101 -5.41 13.62 20.28
CA ASP A 101 -4.18 12.99 20.77
C ASP A 101 -3.74 11.86 19.81
N PRO A 102 -2.50 11.90 19.27
CA PRO A 102 -1.93 10.80 18.49
C PRO A 102 -1.97 9.43 19.19
N SER A 103 -2.02 9.41 20.52
CA SER A 103 -2.06 8.20 21.35
C SER A 103 -3.48 7.65 21.55
N PHE A 104 -4.53 8.41 21.24
CA PHE A 104 -5.94 8.05 21.48
C PHE A 104 -6.31 6.68 20.90
N GLN A 105 -5.95 6.43 19.64
CA GLN A 105 -6.22 5.14 18.99
C GLN A 105 -5.57 3.98 19.75
N HIS A 106 -4.38 4.18 20.31
CA HIS A 106 -3.71 3.17 21.12
C HIS A 106 -4.39 2.95 22.48
N GLN A 107 -4.84 4.04 23.12
CA GLN A 107 -5.58 4.00 24.38
C GLN A 107 -6.90 3.24 24.23
N VAL A 108 -7.70 3.54 23.20
CA VAL A 108 -8.95 2.81 22.88
C VAL A 108 -8.70 1.32 22.71
N ARG A 109 -7.59 0.95 22.04
CA ARG A 109 -7.22 -0.46 21.88
C ARG A 109 -6.93 -1.15 23.22
N ILE A 110 -6.15 -0.50 24.08
CA ILE A 110 -5.82 -1.04 25.40
C ILE A 110 -7.10 -1.18 26.23
N GLN A 111 -7.97 -0.17 26.22
CA GLN A 111 -9.20 -0.17 27.01
C GLN A 111 -10.16 -1.30 26.63
N LEU A 112 -10.37 -1.54 25.32
CA LEU A 112 -11.32 -2.54 24.85
C LEU A 112 -10.75 -3.96 24.80
N PHE A 113 -9.45 -4.10 24.53
CA PHE A 113 -8.84 -5.39 24.17
C PHE A 113 -7.64 -5.76 25.03
N LYS A 114 -7.57 -5.26 26.28
CA LYS A 114 -6.49 -5.61 27.22
C LYS A 114 -6.30 -7.12 27.36
N ASP A 115 -7.41 -7.84 27.49
CA ASP A 115 -7.42 -9.29 27.77
C ASP A 115 -7.61 -10.14 26.50
N LYS A 116 -7.76 -9.50 25.33
CA LYS A 116 -8.02 -10.16 24.04
C LYS A 116 -6.85 -9.92 23.09
N LYS A 117 -6.26 -11.00 22.55
CA LYS A 117 -5.18 -10.92 21.57
C LYS A 117 -5.70 -10.51 20.18
N ILE A 118 -6.12 -9.26 20.03
CA ILE A 118 -6.49 -8.68 18.73
C ILE A 118 -5.23 -8.18 18.02
N HIS A 119 -5.07 -8.60 16.77
CA HIS A 119 -3.97 -8.12 15.93
C HIS A 119 -4.11 -6.62 15.65
N ARG A 120 -3.01 -5.87 15.73
CA ARG A 120 -2.99 -4.40 15.59
C ARG A 120 -3.68 -3.90 14.32
N ALA A 121 -3.50 -4.62 13.22
CA ALA A 121 -4.11 -4.25 11.94
C ALA A 121 -5.64 -4.40 11.97
N ASP A 122 -6.21 -5.41 12.65
CA ASP A 122 -7.66 -5.61 12.73
C ASP A 122 -8.33 -4.46 13.45
N PHE A 123 -7.74 -4.11 14.60
CA PHE A 123 -8.16 -2.96 15.35
C PHE A 123 -8.06 -1.69 14.50
N SER A 124 -6.92 -1.45 13.85
CA SER A 124 -6.72 -0.23 13.05
C SER A 124 -7.70 -0.13 11.88
N ILE A 125 -8.03 -1.25 11.23
CA ILE A 125 -9.03 -1.28 10.15
C ILE A 125 -10.42 -0.99 10.72
N ALA A 126 -10.83 -1.67 11.80
CA ALA A 126 -12.14 -1.47 12.42
C ALA A 126 -12.32 -0.03 12.89
N PHE A 127 -11.34 0.51 13.61
CA PHE A 127 -11.31 1.89 14.09
C PHE A 127 -11.43 2.90 12.94
N ASN A 128 -10.61 2.75 11.90
CA ASN A 128 -10.65 3.66 10.75
C ASN A 128 -11.95 3.52 9.94
N ASN A 129 -12.57 2.35 9.91
CA ASN A 129 -13.85 2.17 9.26
C ASN A 129 -14.98 2.86 10.03
N ILE A 130 -14.96 2.79 11.37
CA ILE A 130 -15.88 3.53 12.22
C ILE A 130 -15.68 5.04 12.06
N LEU A 131 -14.44 5.53 12.04
CA LEU A 131 -14.17 6.96 11.81
C LEU A 131 -14.77 7.47 10.49
N ARG A 132 -14.86 6.63 9.46
CA ARG A 132 -15.41 6.99 8.15
C ARG A 132 -16.94 6.91 8.05
N THR A 133 -17.64 6.46 9.09
CA THR A 133 -19.11 6.43 9.06
C THR A 133 -19.66 7.86 9.08
N SER A 134 -20.80 8.05 8.41
CA SER A 134 -21.45 9.37 8.32
C SER A 134 -21.82 9.94 9.70
N SER A 135 -22.18 9.08 10.66
CA SER A 135 -22.48 9.47 12.05
C SER A 135 -21.28 10.13 12.72
N ILE A 136 -20.11 9.50 12.64
CA ILE A 136 -18.88 10.01 13.25
C ILE A 136 -18.35 11.23 12.50
N GLN A 137 -18.36 11.21 11.16
CA GLN A 137 -17.95 12.37 10.35
C GLN A 137 -18.79 13.62 10.64
N SER A 138 -20.10 13.45 10.86
CA SER A 138 -20.97 14.55 11.25
C SER A 138 -20.59 15.13 12.61
N GLN A 139 -20.27 14.27 13.59
CA GLN A 139 -19.84 14.72 14.91
C GLN A 139 -18.47 15.42 14.88
N LEU A 140 -17.51 14.93 14.10
CA LEU A 140 -16.22 15.58 13.91
C LEU A 140 -16.40 16.99 13.33
N THR A 141 -17.25 17.12 12.32
CA THR A 141 -17.57 18.41 11.69
C THR A 141 -18.27 19.36 12.67
N GLN A 142 -19.26 18.87 13.43
CA GLN A 142 -19.97 19.66 14.44
C GLN A 142 -19.04 20.17 15.55
N ASN A 143 -18.06 19.36 15.96
CA ASN A 143 -17.11 19.72 17.01
C ASN A 143 -15.86 20.45 16.47
N GLN A 144 -15.79 20.71 15.16
CA GLN A 144 -14.67 21.37 14.47
C GLN A 144 -13.31 20.66 14.70
N ILE A 145 -13.32 19.34 14.72
CA ILE A 145 -12.12 18.52 14.93
C ILE A 145 -11.59 18.08 13.56
N ASP A 146 -10.34 18.43 13.27
CA ASP A 146 -9.62 17.93 12.08
C ASP A 146 -8.64 16.83 12.49
N ILE A 147 -8.94 15.59 12.07
CA ILE A 147 -8.05 14.45 12.31
C ILE A 147 -7.08 14.37 11.13
N PRO A 148 -5.75 14.47 11.36
CA PRO A 148 -4.77 14.37 10.29
C PRO A 148 -4.81 12.97 9.65
N CYS A 149 -5.51 12.88 8.51
CA CYS A 149 -5.63 11.65 7.76
C CYS A 149 -4.27 11.38 7.07
N LYS A 150 -3.48 10.43 7.59
CA LYS A 150 -2.11 10.09 7.13
C LYS A 150 -1.98 9.62 5.67
N ARG A 151 -3.03 9.71 4.84
CA ARG A 151 -2.97 9.43 3.41
C ARG A 151 -3.41 10.63 2.59
N LYS A 152 -2.56 11.65 2.52
CA LYS A 152 -2.42 12.39 1.26
C LYS A 152 -1.46 11.59 0.40
N HIS A 153 -1.99 10.71 -0.44
CA HIS A 153 -1.19 10.18 -1.55
C HIS A 153 -0.65 11.40 -2.32
N LYS A 154 0.67 11.51 -2.47
CA LYS A 154 1.36 12.47 -3.35
C LYS A 154 1.03 12.19 -4.83
N ALA A 155 -0.25 12.22 -5.20
CA ALA A 155 -0.71 11.96 -6.56
C ALA A 155 -1.06 13.26 -7.32
N ALA A 156 -1.06 14.42 -6.65
CA ALA A 156 -1.47 15.68 -7.27
C ALA A 156 -0.36 16.43 -8.03
N ASN A 157 0.93 16.17 -7.73
CA ASN A 157 2.02 16.99 -8.29
C ASN A 157 2.63 16.42 -9.58
N THR A 158 2.47 15.13 -9.88
CA THR A 158 3.11 14.52 -11.07
C THR A 158 2.31 14.77 -12.36
N SER A 159 0.97 14.75 -12.28
CA SER A 159 0.13 14.97 -13.47
C SER A 159 0.12 16.42 -13.95
N GLN A 160 0.17 17.40 -13.04
CA GLN A 160 0.26 18.82 -13.44
C GLN A 160 1.61 19.16 -14.07
N ASP A 161 2.71 18.54 -13.63
CA ASP A 161 4.05 18.78 -14.18
C ASP A 161 4.23 18.14 -15.57
N GLN A 162 3.61 16.97 -15.81
CA GLN A 162 3.59 16.34 -17.13
C GLN A 162 2.71 17.10 -18.14
N ASP A 163 1.54 17.57 -17.73
CA ASP A 163 0.66 18.38 -18.59
C ASP A 163 1.30 19.74 -18.94
N ALA A 164 2.03 20.36 -18.01
CA ALA A 164 2.75 21.60 -18.26
C ALA A 164 3.89 21.42 -19.28
N LYS A 165 4.64 20.31 -19.17
CA LYS A 165 5.70 19.94 -20.13
C LYS A 165 5.14 19.64 -21.51
N LEU A 166 4.00 18.94 -21.60
CA LEU A 166 3.37 18.64 -22.88
C LEU A 166 2.90 19.91 -23.59
N ARG A 167 2.34 20.88 -22.85
CA ARG A 167 1.94 22.19 -23.40
C ARG A 167 3.13 22.99 -23.90
N GLN A 168 4.24 23.03 -23.16
CA GLN A 168 5.47 23.70 -23.62
C GLN A 168 6.02 23.09 -24.91
N LEU A 169 5.98 21.77 -25.06
CA LEU A 169 6.41 21.09 -26.29
C LEU A 169 5.51 21.43 -27.49
N GLN A 170 4.20 21.54 -27.26
CA GLN A 170 3.25 21.95 -28.30
C GLN A 170 3.46 23.40 -28.73
N ASP A 171 3.69 24.32 -27.79
CA ASP A 171 3.97 25.73 -28.09
C ASP A 171 5.26 25.88 -28.93
N LEU A 172 6.30 25.11 -28.61
CA LEU A 172 7.54 25.08 -29.40
C LEU A 172 7.32 24.54 -30.81
N LEU A 173 6.52 23.47 -30.97
CA LEU A 173 6.20 22.92 -32.28
C LEU A 173 5.45 23.95 -33.15
N ILE A 174 4.50 24.67 -32.56
CA ILE A 174 3.73 25.72 -33.24
C ILE A 174 4.67 26.86 -33.68
N ALA A 175 5.57 27.29 -32.79
CA ALA A 175 6.53 28.36 -33.09
C ALA A 175 7.45 27.98 -34.26
N GLU A 176 8.02 26.77 -34.27
CA GLU A 176 8.93 26.34 -35.33
C GLU A 176 8.21 26.08 -36.66
N SER A 177 6.99 25.53 -36.62
CA SER A 177 6.15 25.35 -37.82
C SER A 177 5.80 26.70 -38.47
N THR A 178 5.49 27.70 -37.64
CA THR A 178 5.19 29.06 -38.10
C THR A 178 6.41 29.72 -38.74
N LYS A 179 7.60 29.50 -38.18
CA LYS A 179 8.87 30.02 -38.71
C LYS A 179 9.23 29.41 -40.07
N LEU A 180 8.82 28.16 -40.32
CA LEU A 180 9.01 27.45 -41.59
C LEU A 180 7.88 27.68 -42.60
N GLY A 181 6.87 28.50 -42.27
CA GLY A 181 5.73 28.77 -43.14
C GLY A 181 4.79 27.57 -43.33
N LEU A 182 4.83 26.59 -42.43
CA LEU A 182 4.01 25.38 -42.47
C LEU A 182 2.71 25.59 -41.67
N ILE A 183 1.62 24.97 -42.14
CA ILE A 183 0.33 25.00 -41.44
C ILE A 183 0.47 24.21 -40.11
N PRO A 184 0.08 24.77 -38.95
CA PRO A 184 0.17 24.08 -37.67
C PRO A 184 -0.67 22.78 -37.68
N GLN A 185 -0.06 21.66 -37.29
CA GLN A 185 -0.74 20.36 -37.18
C GLN A 185 -1.64 20.31 -35.93
N PRO A 186 -2.70 19.46 -35.92
CA PRO A 186 -3.62 19.35 -34.80
C PRO A 186 -2.94 18.80 -33.52
N TYR A 187 -3.56 19.12 -32.38
CA TYR A 187 -3.09 18.85 -31.02
C TYR A 187 -2.65 17.38 -30.83
N VAL A 188 -1.34 17.14 -30.66
CA VAL A 188 -0.77 15.80 -30.45
C VAL A 188 -0.73 15.51 -28.94
N THR A 189 -1.31 14.39 -28.52
CA THR A 189 -1.39 13.98 -27.09
C THR A 189 -0.20 13.15 -26.62
N ASP A 190 0.73 12.84 -27.52
CA ASP A 190 1.89 11.97 -27.28
C ASP A 190 3.20 12.76 -27.44
N SER A 191 3.98 12.86 -26.35
CA SER A 191 5.24 13.61 -26.32
C SER A 191 6.31 13.07 -27.27
N ASP A 192 6.34 11.76 -27.50
CA ASP A 192 7.34 11.15 -28.37
C ASP A 192 7.07 11.47 -29.84
N GLN A 193 5.79 11.58 -30.22
CA GLN A 193 5.38 12.01 -31.55
C GLN A 193 5.74 13.48 -31.80
N ILE A 194 5.56 14.35 -30.80
CA ILE A 194 5.95 15.76 -30.89
C ILE A 194 7.46 15.88 -31.07
N LEU A 195 8.25 15.16 -30.26
CA LEU A 195 9.72 15.20 -30.33
C LEU A 195 10.25 14.66 -31.67
N ASN A 196 9.66 13.60 -32.21
CA ASN A 196 9.99 13.08 -33.54
C ASN A 196 9.74 14.11 -34.64
N HIS A 197 8.63 14.83 -34.55
CA HIS A 197 8.26 15.81 -35.55
C HIS A 197 9.17 17.04 -35.52
N ILE A 198 9.49 17.54 -34.32
CA ILE A 198 10.44 18.64 -34.13
C ILE A 198 11.83 18.26 -34.65
N ALA A 199 12.32 17.06 -34.32
CA ALA A 199 13.63 16.59 -34.80
C ALA A 199 13.69 16.50 -36.34
N SER A 200 12.61 16.02 -36.96
CA SER A 200 12.46 15.97 -38.42
C SER A 200 12.47 17.37 -39.06
N LEU A 201 11.74 18.33 -38.49
CA LEU A 201 11.70 19.72 -38.98
C LEU A 201 13.05 20.43 -38.89
N MET A 202 13.84 20.12 -37.86
CA MET A 202 15.18 20.68 -37.67
C MET A 202 16.27 19.95 -38.49
N GLY A 203 15.94 18.85 -39.17
CA GLY A 203 16.90 18.04 -39.92
C GLY A 203 17.97 17.37 -39.03
N LYS A 204 17.64 17.07 -37.77
CA LYS A 204 18.58 16.54 -36.76
C LYS A 204 18.15 15.17 -36.28
N ASP A 205 19.13 14.33 -35.94
CA ASP A 205 18.87 13.06 -35.25
C ASP A 205 18.56 13.33 -33.76
N LYS A 206 17.79 12.46 -33.11
CA LYS A 206 17.48 12.54 -31.67
C LYS A 206 18.72 12.53 -30.78
N SER A 207 19.84 12.07 -31.33
CA SER A 207 21.14 11.93 -30.70
C SER A 207 22.01 13.20 -30.76
N ASP A 208 21.57 14.26 -31.45
CA ASP A 208 22.36 15.50 -31.58
C ASP A 208 22.44 16.30 -30.25
N PRO A 209 23.64 16.79 -29.87
CA PRO A 209 23.88 17.43 -28.56
C PRO A 209 23.13 18.76 -28.38
N VAL A 210 22.69 19.41 -29.46
CA VAL A 210 21.86 20.63 -29.41
C VAL A 210 20.42 20.29 -28.98
N THR A 211 19.93 19.11 -29.35
CA THR A 211 18.64 18.58 -28.90
C THR A 211 18.75 18.19 -27.41
N THR A 212 19.88 17.65 -26.97
CA THR A 212 20.11 17.27 -25.57
C THR A 212 20.26 18.44 -24.60
N GLN A 213 20.74 19.61 -25.02
CA GLN A 213 20.85 20.79 -24.13
C GLN A 213 19.51 21.50 -23.89
N VAL A 214 18.51 21.31 -24.76
CA VAL A 214 17.16 21.88 -24.60
C VAL A 214 16.23 20.93 -23.84
N PHE A 215 16.54 19.63 -23.76
CA PHE A 215 15.69 18.61 -23.16
C PHE A 215 16.44 17.78 -22.10
N PRO A 216 16.30 18.09 -20.79
CA PRO A 216 16.83 17.20 -19.75
C PRO A 216 16.04 15.89 -19.76
N LYS A 217 16.76 14.78 -19.65
CA LYS A 217 16.23 13.40 -19.64
C LYS A 217 15.01 13.28 -18.72
N LEU A 218 13.92 12.76 -19.27
CA LEU A 218 12.81 12.19 -18.50
C LEU A 218 13.27 10.81 -18.01
N GLU A 219 13.86 10.77 -16.81
CA GLU A 219 13.90 9.57 -15.95
C GLU A 219 12.90 9.73 -14.80
#